data_AF-A0A378I980-F1
#
_entry.id   AF-A0A378I980-F1
#
_cell.length_a   1.000
_cell.length_b   1.000
_cell.length_c   1.000
_cell.angle_alpha   90.00
_cell.angle_beta   90.00
_cell.angle_gamma   90.00
#
_symmetry.space_group_name_H-M   'P 1'
#
loop_
_entity.id
_entity.type
_entity.pdbx_description
1 polymer ?
#
loop_
_entity_poly.entity_id
_entity_poly.type
_entity_poly.pdbx_seq_one_letter_code
_entity_poly.pdbx_strand_id
1 'polypeptide(L)'
;MPDDMETGHSSRGLAAGAVATVTAIASYAALKKGNIQIAFLWYKNVGGCGLNFYRLQADGHRHRFFAIDYHRFKNSHTGEEMNALHYHRGSSVREIKLHRPYEGGW
;
A
#
# COMPACT_ATOMS: atom_id res chain seq x y z
N MET A 1 4.04 48.20 25.71
CA MET A 1 5.40 47.64 25.57
C MET A 1 6.01 47.68 26.95
N PRO A 2 6.16 46.55 27.64
CA PRO A 2 6.78 45.32 27.13
C PRO A 2 5.94 44.02 27.26
N ASP A 3 6.26 43.10 26.36
CA ASP A 3 6.49 41.65 26.45
C ASP A 3 5.57 40.72 27.26
N ASP A 4 4.84 39.91 26.49
CA ASP A 4 4.86 38.43 26.49
C ASP A 4 4.66 37.70 27.83
N MET A 5 3.42 37.22 28.02
CA MET A 5 3.12 36.15 28.96
C MET A 5 2.33 35.04 28.25
N GLU A 6 2.99 33.89 28.12
CA GLU A 6 2.43 32.63 27.66
C GLU A 6 1.12 32.30 28.39
N THR A 7 0.07 32.00 27.62
CA THR A 7 -0.99 31.07 28.08
C THR A 7 -1.27 30.08 26.96
N GLY A 8 -1.16 28.81 27.31
CA GLY A 8 -1.00 27.72 26.37
C GLY A 8 -2.18 27.48 25.44
N HIS A 9 -1.84 27.09 24.23
CA HIS A 9 -2.59 26.08 23.49
C HIS A 9 -1.57 25.01 23.09
N SER A 10 -1.49 23.95 23.89
CA SER A 10 -0.92 22.68 23.44
C SER A 10 -1.92 22.10 22.42
N SER A 11 -1.83 22.58 21.18
CA SER A 11 -2.45 21.96 20.03
C SER A 11 -1.72 20.63 19.81
N ARG A 12 -2.29 19.61 20.46
CA ARG A 12 -2.03 18.18 20.22
C ARG A 12 -1.61 17.99 18.78
N GLY A 13 -0.37 17.53 18.62
CA GLY A 13 0.29 17.38 17.34
C GLY A 13 -0.65 16.78 16.30
N LEU A 14 -0.82 17.51 15.21
CA LEU A 14 -1.14 16.95 13.90
C LEU A 14 0.03 16.05 13.48
N ALA A 15 0.20 14.93 14.19
CA ALA A 15 0.92 13.77 13.72
C ALA A 15 0.04 13.04 12.68
N ALA A 16 -0.43 13.77 11.67
CA ALA A 16 -0.87 13.21 10.40
C ALA A 16 0.40 12.94 9.57
N GLY A 17 1.25 12.08 10.14
CA GLY A 17 2.47 11.63 9.50
C GLY A 17 2.13 10.93 8.19
N ALA A 18 2.79 11.40 7.13
CA ALA A 18 2.85 10.80 5.82
C ALA A 18 1.51 10.72 5.06
N VAL A 19 1.15 11.84 4.44
CA VAL A 19 0.51 11.81 3.11
C VAL A 19 1.45 11.01 2.20
N ALA A 20 1.19 9.70 2.08
CA ALA A 20 1.83 8.84 1.10
C ALA A 20 1.33 9.27 -0.29
N THR A 21 2.03 10.22 -0.91
CA THR A 21 1.79 10.58 -2.31
C THR A 21 2.21 9.40 -3.17
N VAL A 22 1.25 8.51 -3.42
CA VAL A 22 1.34 7.40 -4.35
C VAL A 22 1.03 7.94 -5.74
N THR A 23 2.05 8.04 -6.61
CA THR A 23 1.83 8.31 -8.02
C THR A 23 1.29 7.03 -8.67
N ALA A 24 -0.02 6.82 -8.59
CA ALA A 24 -0.69 5.75 -9.31
C ALA A 24 -0.88 6.18 -10.77
N ILE A 25 -0.22 5.51 -11.71
CA ILE A 25 -0.61 5.60 -13.13
C ILE A 25 -1.92 4.82 -13.24
N ALA A 26 -3.04 5.53 -13.26
CA ALA A 26 -4.35 4.93 -13.47
C ALA A 26 -4.38 4.31 -14.88
N SER A 27 -4.48 2.99 -14.97
CA SER A 27 -4.55 2.27 -16.24
C SER A 27 -5.89 2.56 -16.92
N TYR A 28 -5.85 3.55 -17.81
CA TYR A 28 -6.91 4.40 -18.36
C TYR A 28 -8.09 3.72 -19.10
N ALA A 29 -8.24 2.39 -19.11
CA ALA A 29 -9.32 1.74 -19.90
C ALA A 29 -9.94 0.44 -19.33
N ALA A 30 -9.34 -0.21 -18.33
CA ALA A 30 -9.59 -1.63 -18.06
C ALA A 30 -10.62 -1.93 -16.95
N LEU A 31 -11.82 -1.36 -17.04
CA LEU A 31 -13.05 -1.91 -16.43
C LEU A 31 -14.32 -1.38 -17.09
N LYS A 32 -14.45 -1.44 -18.41
CA LYS A 32 -15.62 -0.86 -19.08
C LYS A 32 -16.99 -1.45 -18.64
N LYS A 33 -17.03 -2.48 -17.79
CA LYS A 33 -18.25 -3.09 -17.20
C LYS A 33 -18.08 -3.68 -15.77
N GLY A 34 -16.94 -3.48 -15.10
CA GLY A 34 -16.60 -4.17 -13.85
C GLY A 34 -16.22 -3.22 -12.71
N ASN A 35 -15.98 -3.76 -11.51
CA ASN A 35 -15.57 -3.01 -10.32
C ASN A 35 -14.11 -3.24 -9.90
N ILE A 36 -13.21 -3.70 -10.79
CA ILE A 36 -11.80 -4.06 -10.50
C ILE A 36 -10.75 -2.99 -10.91
N GLN A 37 -10.28 -2.14 -10.01
CA GLN A 37 -9.29 -1.12 -10.38
C GLN A 37 -7.86 -1.67 -10.34
N ILE A 38 -6.98 -1.15 -11.18
CA ILE A 38 -5.57 -1.54 -11.25
C ILE A 38 -4.69 -0.30 -11.05
N ALA A 39 -3.65 -0.42 -10.23
CA ALA A 39 -2.69 0.65 -10.00
C ALA A 39 -1.25 0.11 -9.95
N PHE A 40 -0.35 0.73 -10.70
CA PHE A 40 1.08 0.51 -10.55
C PHE A 40 1.66 1.53 -9.57
N LEU A 41 2.35 1.04 -8.54
CA LEU A 41 2.82 1.84 -7.40
C LEU A 41 4.34 1.70 -7.21
N TRP A 42 4.99 2.79 -6.81
CA TRP A 42 6.38 2.81 -6.33
C TRP A 42 6.40 2.92 -4.81
N TYR A 43 7.12 2.02 -4.13
CA TYR A 43 7.13 1.92 -2.67
C TYR A 43 8.33 2.66 -2.06
N LYS A 44 8.12 3.88 -1.57
CA LYS A 44 9.21 4.72 -1.04
C LYS A 44 9.91 4.13 0.19
N ASN A 45 9.17 3.50 1.09
CA ASN A 45 9.71 3.06 2.39
C ASN A 45 10.50 1.74 2.32
N VAL A 46 10.04 0.80 1.50
CA VAL A 46 10.67 -0.53 1.35
C VAL A 46 11.49 -0.65 0.06
N GLY A 47 11.46 0.37 -0.79
CA GLY A 47 11.99 0.32 -2.15
C GLY A 47 11.13 -0.54 -3.06
N GLY A 48 11.36 -0.45 -4.37
CA GLY A 48 10.70 -1.29 -5.36
C GLY A 48 9.32 -0.80 -5.81
N CYS A 49 8.56 -1.68 -6.43
CA CYS A 49 7.31 -1.36 -7.10
C CYS A 49 6.36 -2.56 -7.16
N GLY A 50 5.12 -2.31 -7.57
CA GLY A 50 4.16 -3.38 -7.75
C GLY A 50 2.85 -2.99 -8.41
N LEU A 51 2.17 -4.00 -8.95
CA LEU A 51 0.89 -3.89 -9.61
C LEU A 51 -0.21 -4.38 -8.65
N ASN A 52 -1.08 -3.47 -8.25
CA ASN A 52 -2.12 -3.72 -7.26
C ASN A 52 -3.50 -3.78 -7.94
N PHE A 53 -4.32 -4.73 -7.52
CA PHE A 53 -5.67 -4.96 -8.00
C PHE A 53 -6.67 -4.77 -6.86
N TYR A 54 -7.62 -3.90 -7.10
CA TYR A 54 -8.64 -3.49 -6.14
C TYR A 54 -10.01 -3.81 -6.65
N ARG A 55 -10.96 -4.04 -5.75
CA ARG A 55 -12.39 -4.09 -6.06
C ARG A 55 -13.06 -2.89 -5.41
N LEU A 56 -13.82 -2.12 -6.17
CA LEU A 56 -14.68 -1.08 -5.65
C LEU A 56 -15.87 -1.74 -4.96
N GLN A 57 -16.01 -1.43 -3.69
CA GLN A 57 -17.10 -1.90 -2.84
C GLN A 57 -18.31 -0.97 -2.97
N ALA A 58 -19.47 -1.42 -2.48
CA ALA A 58 -20.72 -0.66 -2.55
C ALA A 58 -20.67 0.66 -1.76
N ASP A 59 -19.82 0.73 -0.73
CA ASP A 59 -19.56 1.93 0.07
C ASP A 59 -18.59 2.93 -0.60
N GLY A 60 -18.12 2.63 -1.82
CA GLY A 60 -17.16 3.45 -2.56
C GLY A 60 -15.70 3.24 -2.14
N HIS A 61 -15.42 2.41 -1.14
CA HIS A 61 -14.05 2.06 -0.76
C HIS A 61 -13.45 1.01 -1.68
N ARG A 62 -12.12 1.00 -1.77
CA ARG A 62 -11.36 0.08 -2.61
C ARG A 62 -10.78 -1.02 -1.75
N HIS A 63 -11.13 -2.27 -2.03
CA HIS A 63 -10.56 -3.43 -1.38
C HIS A 63 -9.50 -4.08 -2.27
N ARG A 64 -8.23 -4.05 -1.84
CA ARG A 64 -7.16 -4.76 -2.55
C ARG A 64 -7.35 -6.27 -2.38
N PHE A 65 -7.53 -7.00 -3.47
CA PHE A 65 -7.69 -8.46 -3.43
C PHE A 65 -6.48 -9.21 -3.99
N PHE A 66 -5.65 -8.52 -4.79
CA PHE A 66 -4.44 -9.11 -5.36
C PHE A 66 -3.36 -8.04 -5.57
N ALA A 67 -2.09 -8.43 -5.49
CA ALA A 67 -0.96 -7.61 -5.93
C ALA A 67 0.21 -8.49 -6.38
N ILE A 68 0.99 -7.99 -7.33
CA ILE A 68 2.29 -8.54 -7.71
C ILE A 68 3.33 -7.47 -7.41
N ASP A 69 4.25 -7.78 -6.52
CA ASP A 69 5.13 -6.81 -5.89
C ASP A 69 6.59 -7.29 -5.99
N TYR A 70 7.50 -6.36 -6.27
CA TYR A 70 8.94 -6.54 -6.13
C TYR A 70 9.44 -5.50 -5.14
N HIS A 71 9.68 -5.91 -3.90
CA HIS A 71 10.24 -5.07 -2.84
C HIS A 71 10.85 -5.93 -1.73
N ARG A 72 11.48 -5.27 -0.76
CA ARG A 72 12.05 -5.94 0.41
C ARG A 72 10.95 -6.49 1.31
N PHE A 73 11.06 -7.75 1.71
CA PHE A 73 10.20 -8.35 2.73
C PHE A 73 10.96 -9.38 3.56
N LYS A 74 10.43 -9.69 4.75
CA LYS A 74 10.94 -10.75 5.61
C LYS A 74 10.27 -12.07 5.25
N ASN A 75 11.02 -13.08 4.87
CA ASN A 75 10.49 -14.41 4.61
C ASN A 75 9.92 -15.00 5.90
N SER A 76 8.66 -15.41 5.89
CA SER A 76 8.02 -16.05 7.05
C SER A 76 8.58 -17.44 7.37
N HIS A 77 9.19 -18.11 6.39
CA HIS A 77 9.77 -19.45 6.56
C HIS A 77 11.21 -19.40 7.07
N THR A 78 12.06 -18.57 6.45
CA THR A 78 13.50 -18.49 6.81
C THR A 78 13.79 -17.38 7.82
N GLY A 79 12.91 -16.40 7.96
CA GLY A 79 13.12 -15.22 8.81
C GLY A 79 14.08 -14.18 8.21
N GLU A 80 14.63 -14.41 7.03
CA GLU A 80 15.60 -13.53 6.39
C GLU A 80 14.91 -12.39 5.64
N GLU A 81 15.56 -11.22 5.60
CA GLU A 81 15.15 -10.15 4.70
C GLU A 81 15.64 -10.45 3.28
N MET A 82 14.74 -10.36 2.29
CA MET A 82 15.09 -10.49 0.89
C MET A 82 14.34 -9.48 0.03
N ASN A 83 14.96 -9.07 -1.08
CA ASN A 83 14.28 -8.41 -2.20
C ASN A 83 13.90 -9.47 -3.21
N ALA A 84 12.61 -9.76 -3.35
CA ALA A 84 12.15 -10.74 -4.32
C ALA A 84 10.76 -10.41 -4.85
N LEU A 85 10.47 -10.96 -6.03
CA LEU A 85 9.13 -10.96 -6.59
C LEU A 85 8.23 -11.81 -5.70
N HIS A 86 7.08 -11.28 -5.34
CA HIS A 86 6.10 -11.98 -4.52
C HIS A 86 4.71 -11.46 -4.87
N TYR A 87 3.70 -12.18 -4.40
CA TYR A 87 2.31 -11.78 -4.61
C TYR A 87 1.54 -11.75 -3.28
N HIS A 88 0.50 -10.93 -3.29
CA HIS A 88 -0.48 -10.83 -2.21
C HIS A 88 -1.82 -11.28 -2.75
N ARG A 89 -2.55 -12.12 -2.02
CA ARG A 89 -3.93 -12.48 -2.33
C ARG A 89 -4.75 -12.67 -1.07
N GLY A 90 -6.03 -12.34 -1.12
CA GLY A 90 -6.92 -12.56 0.01
C GLY A 90 -8.23 -11.81 -0.07
N SER A 91 -9.16 -12.27 0.75
CA SER A 91 -10.47 -11.63 0.98
C SER A 91 -10.46 -10.76 2.24
N SER A 92 -9.46 -10.92 3.11
CA SER A 92 -9.29 -10.15 4.33
C SER A 92 -7.97 -9.36 4.37
N VAL A 93 -7.94 -8.32 5.22
CA VAL A 93 -6.73 -7.53 5.51
C VAL A 93 -5.58 -8.40 6.02
N ARG A 94 -5.87 -9.50 6.72
CA ARG A 94 -4.83 -10.42 7.22
C ARG A 94 -4.21 -11.22 6.08
N GLU A 95 -5.02 -11.73 5.16
CA GLU A 95 -4.54 -12.56 4.04
C GLU A 95 -3.77 -11.73 2.99
N ILE A 96 -4.21 -10.51 2.72
CA ILE A 96 -3.57 -9.60 1.76
C ILE A 96 -2.24 -9.01 2.28
N LYS A 97 -1.90 -9.24 3.55
CA LYS A 97 -0.59 -8.86 4.14
C LYS A 97 0.43 -10.00 4.06
N LEU A 98 0.01 -11.20 3.68
CA LEU A 98 0.91 -12.34 3.56
C LEU A 98 1.72 -12.24 2.27
N HIS A 99 3.03 -12.06 2.39
CA HIS A 99 3.99 -12.12 1.30
C HIS A 99 4.11 -13.58 0.86
N ARG A 100 3.78 -13.86 -0.39
CA ARG A 100 3.93 -15.20 -0.98
C ARG A 100 5.05 -15.12 -2.01
N PRO A 101 6.27 -15.60 -1.69
CA PRO A 101 7.39 -15.59 -2.62
C PRO A 101 6.98 -16.24 -3.94
N TYR A 102 7.42 -15.66 -5.05
CA TYR A 102 7.30 -16.31 -6.34
C TYR A 102 8.48 -17.26 -6.53
N GLU A 103 8.20 -18.56 -6.58
CA GLU A 103 9.22 -19.63 -6.67
C GLU A 103 9.59 -20.01 -8.11
N GLY A 104 9.01 -19.35 -9.12
CA GLY A 104 9.20 -19.64 -10.54
C GLY A 104 8.22 -20.69 -11.09
N GLY A 105 7.80 -20.50 -12.34
CA GLY A 105 6.87 -21.39 -13.07
C GLY A 105 5.57 -20.68 -13.49
N TRP A 106 5.06 -21.04 -14.67
CA TRP A 106 3.75 -20.60 -15.21
C TRP A 106 2.82 -21.79 -15.38
#